data_AF-A0A0L7LFH3-F1
#
_entry.id   AF-A0A0L7LFH3-F1
#
_cell.length_a   1.000
_cell.length_b   1.000
_cell.length_c   1.000
_cell.angle_alpha   90.00
_cell.angle_beta   90.00
_cell.angle_gamma   90.00
#
_symmetry.space_group_name_H-M   'P 1'
#
loop_
_entity.id
_entity.type
_entity.pdbx_description
1 polymer ?
#
loop_
_entity_poly.entity_id
_entity_poly.type
_entity_poly.pdbx_seq_one_letter_code
_entity_poly.pdbx_strand_id
1 'polypeptide(L)'
;VLFSHKEPPLELVDTDARVGDNISYVTFVLFPRHTCASARDNTIDLLHMFRDYLHYHIKCSKVYVHSRMRAKAGDLLKVLNRARPQNSSRPTERKTITLVPFHQLTLSHSRAVLST
;
A
#
# COMPACT_ATOMS: atom_id res chain seq x y z
N VAL A 1 -16.41 26.15 -12.02
CA VAL A 1 -16.44 26.04 -10.54
C VAL A 1 -15.26 26.82 -10.01
N LEU A 2 -15.49 27.68 -9.02
CA LEU A 2 -14.45 28.46 -8.34
C LEU A 2 -14.29 27.93 -6.91
N PHE A 3 -13.09 28.07 -6.36
CA PHE A 3 -12.78 27.63 -5.01
C PHE A 3 -12.07 28.75 -4.26
N SER A 4 -12.55 29.07 -3.06
CA SER A 4 -11.89 29.97 -2.13
C SER A 4 -11.63 29.26 -0.81
N HIS A 5 -10.44 29.43 -0.27
CA HIS A 5 -10.02 28.80 0.98
C HIS A 5 -9.92 29.86 2.07
N LYS A 6 -10.45 29.57 3.26
CA LYS A 6 -10.50 30.43 4.46
C LYS A 6 -11.39 31.66 4.36
N GLU A 7 -11.30 32.39 3.26
CA GLU A 7 -11.99 33.65 3.06
C GLU A 7 -13.21 33.46 2.15
N PRO A 8 -14.34 34.11 2.48
CA PRO A 8 -15.51 34.11 1.60
C PRO A 8 -15.20 34.88 0.31
N PRO A 9 -15.84 34.49 -0.80
CA PRO A 9 -15.77 35.26 -2.04
C PRO A 9 -16.45 36.63 -1.86
N LEU A 10 -16.04 37.61 -2.68
CA LEU A 10 -16.41 39.03 -2.52
C LEU A 10 -17.93 39.26 -2.49
N GLU A 11 -18.69 38.42 -3.17
CA GLU A 11 -20.15 38.46 -3.23
C GLU A 11 -20.83 38.17 -1.88
N LEU A 12 -20.09 37.58 -0.94
CA LEU A 12 -20.55 37.27 0.42
C LEU A 12 -19.93 38.19 1.48
N VAL A 13 -19.19 39.23 1.07
CA VAL A 13 -18.67 40.26 1.97
C VAL A 13 -19.86 41.02 2.59
N ASP A 14 -19.72 41.42 3.85
CA ASP A 14 -20.76 42.04 4.68
C ASP A 14 -21.95 41.14 5.07
N THR A 15 -21.84 39.83 4.84
CA THR A 15 -22.74 38.83 5.42
C THR A 15 -22.12 38.15 6.63
N ASP A 16 -22.88 37.36 7.39
CA ASP A 16 -22.37 36.51 8.49
C ASP A 16 -21.62 35.27 7.96
N ALA A 17 -20.86 35.44 6.88
CA ALA A 17 -20.07 34.41 6.24
C ALA A 17 -18.89 34.01 7.13
N ARG A 18 -18.83 32.72 7.47
CA ARG A 18 -17.81 32.20 8.38
C ARG A 18 -16.41 32.20 7.75
N VAL A 19 -15.46 32.82 8.44
CA VAL A 19 -14.03 32.79 8.09
C VAL A 19 -13.31 31.76 8.98
N GLY A 20 -12.35 31.02 8.41
CA GLY A 20 -11.45 30.18 9.22
C GLY A 20 -10.68 29.12 8.45
N ASP A 21 -9.64 28.56 9.07
CA ASP A 21 -8.69 27.63 8.44
C ASP A 21 -9.32 26.32 7.93
N ASN A 22 -10.45 25.90 8.50
CA ASN A 22 -11.16 24.67 8.14
C ASN A 22 -12.42 24.95 7.32
N ILE A 23 -12.55 26.17 6.77
CA ILE A 23 -13.70 26.59 5.99
C ILE A 23 -13.24 26.87 4.56
N SER A 24 -14.05 26.43 3.62
CA SER A 24 -13.80 26.68 2.20
C SER A 24 -15.11 26.84 1.46
N TYR A 25 -15.08 27.72 0.47
CA TYR A 25 -16.22 28.06 -0.36
C TYR A 25 -16.03 27.47 -1.76
N VAL A 26 -17.07 26.79 -2.25
CA VAL A 26 -17.12 26.25 -3.62
C VAL A 26 -18.26 26.94 -4.35
N THR A 27 -17.94 27.65 -5.43
CA THR A 27 -18.92 28.43 -6.19
C THR A 27 -19.16 27.77 -7.55
N PHE A 28 -20.41 27.43 -7.83
CA PHE A 28 -20.85 26.91 -9.12
C PHE A 28 -21.47 28.04 -9.96
N VAL A 29 -20.85 28.33 -11.11
CA VAL A 29 -21.41 29.27 -12.08
C VAL A 29 -22.26 28.47 -13.06
N LEU A 30 -23.58 28.66 -13.01
CA LEU A 30 -24.53 27.99 -13.90
C LEU A 30 -24.85 28.88 -15.11
N PHE A 31 -24.97 28.26 -16.28
CA PHE A 31 -25.35 28.92 -17.53
C PHE A 31 -26.78 28.49 -17.91
N PRO A 32 -27.45 29.19 -18.84
CA PRO A 32 -28.82 28.86 -19.26
C PRO A 32 -29.01 27.40 -19.72
N ARG A 33 -27.95 26.77 -20.24
CA ARG A 33 -27.94 25.34 -20.60
C ARG A 33 -28.10 24.38 -19.42
N HIS A 34 -27.77 24.82 -18.20
CA HIS A 34 -27.91 24.05 -16.95
C HIS A 34 -29.24 24.33 -16.26
N THR A 35 -29.87 25.49 -16.54
CA THR A 35 -31.12 25.91 -15.90
C THR A 35 -32.34 25.74 -16.81
N CYS A 36 -32.18 25.21 -18.02
CA CYS A 36 -33.28 24.93 -18.92
C CYS A 36 -34.20 23.86 -18.34
N ALA A 37 -35.50 23.90 -18.67
CA ALA A 37 -36.51 23.03 -18.07
C ALA A 37 -36.17 21.52 -18.20
N SER A 38 -35.49 21.12 -19.27
CA SER A 38 -35.08 19.73 -19.48
C SER A 38 -33.91 19.27 -18.62
N ALA A 39 -32.99 20.17 -18.23
CA ALA A 39 -31.79 19.83 -17.46
C ALA A 39 -31.86 20.26 -15.99
N ARG A 40 -32.88 21.05 -15.62
CA ARG A 40 -33.01 21.66 -14.30
C ARG A 40 -33.04 20.63 -13.18
N ASP A 41 -33.88 19.61 -13.30
CA ASP A 41 -34.08 18.64 -12.21
C ASP A 41 -32.80 17.82 -11.95
N ASN A 42 -32.16 17.34 -13.02
CA ASN A 42 -30.85 16.68 -12.92
C ASN A 42 -29.76 17.60 -12.34
N THR A 43 -29.75 18.88 -12.72
CA THR A 43 -28.78 19.84 -12.19
C THR A 43 -28.97 20.07 -10.70
N ILE A 44 -30.22 20.18 -10.24
CA ILE A 44 -30.55 20.25 -8.80
C ILE A 44 -30.08 18.97 -8.10
N ASP A 45 -30.28 17.81 -8.72
CA ASP A 45 -29.88 16.52 -8.17
C ASP A 45 -28.37 16.43 -7.91
N LEU A 46 -27.58 16.84 -8.90
CA LEU A 46 -26.13 16.84 -8.80
C LEU A 46 -25.60 17.88 -7.81
N LEU A 47 -26.21 19.08 -7.76
CA LEU A 47 -25.75 20.15 -6.88
C LEU A 47 -26.06 19.88 -5.41
N HIS A 48 -27.24 19.34 -5.07
CA HIS A 48 -27.58 19.08 -3.68
C HIS A 48 -26.73 17.95 -3.08
N MET A 49 -26.37 16.94 -3.89
CA MET A 49 -25.50 15.84 -3.45
C MET A 49 -24.01 16.19 -3.45
N PHE A 50 -23.60 17.31 -4.03
CA PHE A 50 -22.18 17.64 -4.24
C PHE A 50 -21.34 17.58 -2.95
N ARG A 51 -21.87 18.11 -1.84
CA ARG A 51 -21.14 18.14 -0.57
C ARG A 51 -20.79 16.74 -0.09
N ASP A 52 -21.77 15.85 -0.09
CA ASP A 52 -21.60 14.50 0.40
C ASP A 52 -20.80 13.66 -0.59
N TYR A 53 -20.97 13.91 -1.89
CA TYR A 53 -20.14 13.33 -2.95
C TYR A 53 -18.65 13.68 -2.76
N LEU A 54 -18.32 14.95 -2.54
CA LEU A 54 -16.95 15.40 -2.33
C LEU A 54 -16.34 14.75 -1.08
N HIS A 55 -17.06 14.78 0.03
CA HIS A 55 -16.60 14.16 1.28
C HIS A 55 -16.45 12.65 1.16
N TYR A 56 -17.34 11.98 0.44
CA TYR A 56 -17.23 10.55 0.14
C TYR A 56 -15.95 10.26 -0.63
N HIS A 57 -15.68 10.99 -1.71
CA HIS A 57 -14.47 10.78 -2.50
C HIS A 57 -13.17 11.07 -1.74
N ILE A 58 -13.14 12.08 -0.87
CA ILE A 58 -11.99 12.32 0.02
C ILE A 58 -11.75 11.12 0.94
N LYS A 59 -12.81 10.58 1.56
CA LYS A 59 -12.71 9.39 2.41
C LYS A 59 -12.24 8.17 1.62
N CYS A 60 -12.79 7.93 0.43
CA CYS A 60 -12.38 6.83 -0.44
C CYS A 60 -10.90 6.93 -0.83
N SER A 61 -10.42 8.12 -1.19
CA SER A 61 -9.00 8.35 -1.50
C SER A 61 -8.10 8.05 -0.31
N LYS A 62 -8.50 8.41 0.92
CA LYS A 62 -7.74 8.04 2.13
C LYS A 62 -7.64 6.53 2.29
N VAL A 63 -8.75 5.80 2.13
CA VAL A 63 -8.76 4.33 2.21
C VAL A 63 -7.89 3.72 1.11
N TYR A 64 -7.96 4.24 -0.11
CA TYR A 64 -7.12 3.80 -1.22
C TYR A 64 -5.63 3.97 -0.91
N VAL A 65 -5.23 5.15 -0.42
CA VAL A 65 -3.85 5.41 0.00
C VAL A 65 -3.43 4.45 1.11
N HIS A 66 -4.27 4.20 2.12
CA HIS A 66 -3.98 3.22 3.16
C HIS A 66 -3.76 1.80 2.61
N SER A 67 -4.55 1.36 1.64
CA SER A 67 -4.37 0.06 0.99
C SER A 67 -3.02 -0.03 0.27
N ARG A 68 -2.60 1.03 -0.42
CA ARG A 68 -1.28 1.11 -1.08
C ARG A 68 -0.14 1.12 -0.07
N MET A 69 -0.28 1.85 1.03
CA MET A 69 0.69 1.86 2.12
C MET A 69 0.85 0.47 2.73
N ARG A 70 -0.26 -0.26 2.97
CA ARG A 70 -0.22 -1.64 3.48
C ARG A 70 0.49 -2.59 2.53
N ALA A 71 0.20 -2.51 1.23
CA ALA A 71 0.89 -3.32 0.22
C ALA A 71 2.42 -3.07 0.26
N LYS A 72 2.82 -1.79 0.28
CA LYS A 72 4.24 -1.42 0.34
C LYS A 72 4.91 -1.85 1.65
N ALA A 73 4.22 -1.71 2.79
CA ALA A 73 4.71 -2.19 4.08
C ALA A 73 4.91 -3.72 4.07
N GLY A 74 3.99 -4.46 3.45
CA GLY A 74 4.13 -5.90 3.23
C GLY A 74 5.39 -6.26 2.44
N ASP A 75 5.72 -5.50 1.39
CA ASP A 75 6.94 -5.72 0.62
C ASP A 75 8.21 -5.38 1.41
N LEU A 76 8.21 -4.29 2.18
CA LEU A 76 9.33 -3.94 3.04
C LEU A 76 9.56 -4.99 4.13
N LEU A 77 8.50 -5.55 4.71
CA LEU A 77 8.60 -6.66 5.67
C LEU A 77 9.24 -7.92 5.05
N LYS A 78 8.95 -8.23 3.78
CA LYS A 78 9.63 -9.34 3.08
C LYS A 78 11.13 -9.08 2.95
N VAL A 79 11.53 -7.86 2.61
CA VAL A 79 12.95 -7.48 2.54
C VAL A 79 13.62 -7.61 3.91
N LEU A 80 12.96 -7.12 4.96
CA LEU A 80 13.46 -7.22 6.33
C LEU A 80 13.63 -8.68 6.78
N ASN A 81 12.65 -9.53 6.49
CA ASN A 81 12.71 -10.95 6.83
C ASN A 81 13.82 -11.70 6.08
N ARG A 82 14.13 -11.30 4.84
CA ARG A 82 15.28 -11.86 4.09
C ARG A 82 16.63 -11.40 4.65
N ALA A 83 16.68 -10.22 5.25
CA ALA A 83 17.90 -9.69 5.85
C ALA A 83 18.22 -10.32 7.22
N ARG A 84 17.27 -11.03 7.85
CA ARG A 84 17.55 -11.81 9.06
C ARG A 84 18.58 -12.91 8.72
N PRO A 85 19.71 -12.98 9.42
CA PRO A 85 20.65 -14.08 9.24
C PRO A 85 19.89 -15.39 9.49
N GLN A 86 19.87 -16.30 8.50
CA GLN A 86 19.50 -17.66 8.81
C GLN A 86 20.54 -18.16 9.81
N ASN A 87 20.08 -18.55 10.99
CA ASN A 87 20.84 -19.33 11.94
C ASN A 87 21.38 -20.57 11.22
N SER A 88 22.63 -20.46 10.77
CA SER A 88 23.47 -21.53 10.23
C SER A 88 23.87 -22.52 11.35
N SER A 89 22.91 -22.90 12.18
CA SER A 89 23.02 -23.87 13.27
C SER A 89 22.10 -25.08 13.07
N ARG A 90 21.58 -25.29 11.86
CA ARG A 90 21.38 -26.65 11.37
C ARG A 90 22.46 -26.93 10.35
N PRO A 91 23.48 -27.74 10.68
CA PRO A 91 24.31 -28.32 9.64
C PRO A 91 23.36 -29.15 8.77
N THR A 92 23.11 -28.70 7.55
CA THR A 92 22.71 -29.61 6.50
C THR A 92 23.86 -30.59 6.40
N GLU A 93 23.70 -31.77 6.99
CA GLU A 93 24.57 -32.92 6.84
C GLU A 93 24.58 -33.29 5.36
N ARG A 94 25.42 -32.58 4.59
CA ARG A 94 25.90 -33.09 3.32
C ARG A 94 26.81 -34.25 3.70
N LYS A 95 26.25 -35.46 3.68
CA LYS A 95 27.04 -36.70 3.76
C LYS A 95 27.96 -36.74 2.55
N THR A 96 29.14 -36.13 2.70
CA THR A 96 30.27 -36.35 1.80
C THR A 96 30.72 -37.78 2.00
N ILE A 97 30.64 -38.60 0.96
CA ILE A 97 31.29 -39.90 0.90
C ILE A 97 32.80 -39.64 1.02
N THR A 98 33.34 -39.79 2.22
CA THR A 98 34.78 -39.74 2.45
C THR A 98 35.37 -41.01 1.84
N LEU A 99 35.97 -40.87 0.66
CA LEU A 99 36.76 -41.89 0.01
C LEU A 99 37.88 -42.34 0.96
N VAL A 100 37.74 -43.53 1.52
CA VAL A 100 38.82 -44.21 2.24
C VAL A 100 39.95 -44.54 1.25
N PRO A 101 41.22 -44.27 1.57
CA PRO A 101 42.34 -44.58 0.69
C PRO A 101 42.51 -46.10 0.56
N PHE A 102 42.62 -46.56 -0.69
CA PHE A 102 42.64 -47.96 -1.15
C PHE A 102 43.82 -48.81 -0.62
N HIS A 103 44.66 -48.28 0.27
CA HIS A 103 45.90 -48.93 0.72
C HIS A 103 45.76 -49.77 2.00
N GLN A 104 44.60 -49.76 2.68
CA GLN A 104 44.37 -50.51 3.93
C GLN A 104 43.57 -51.81 3.75
N LEU A 105 43.24 -52.22 2.52
CA LEU A 105 42.44 -53.45 2.26
C LEU A 105 43.28 -54.69 1.93
N THR A 106 44.60 -54.59 1.75
CA THR A 106 45.44 -55.76 1.39
C THR A 106 46.18 -56.40 2.57
N LEU A 107 46.11 -55.83 3.78
CA LEU A 107 46.82 -56.37 4.96
C LEU A 107 45.96 -57.20 5.92
N SER A 108 44.62 -57.24 5.76
CA SER A 108 43.79 -58.13 6.58
C SER A 108 43.61 -59.55 6.02
N HIS A 109 43.95 -59.79 4.75
CA HIS A 109 43.82 -61.12 4.12
C HIS A 109 45.08 -62.00 4.17
N SER A 110 46.23 -61.49 4.62
CA SER A 110 47.49 -62.26 4.61
C SER A 110 47.94 -62.75 5.99
N ARG A 111 47.20 -62.48 7.06
CA ARG A 111 47.58 -62.83 8.44
C ARG A 111 46.74 -63.92 9.11
N ALA A 112 45.84 -64.59 8.37
CA ALA A 112 45.03 -65.70 8.88
C ALA A 112 45.35 -67.07 8.24
N VAL A 113 46.45 -67.19 7.47
CA VAL A 113 46.93 -68.48 6.90
C VAL A 113 48.15 -69.04 7.66
N LEU A 114 48.63 -68.37 8.72
CA LEU A 114 49.67 -68.91 9.60
C LEU A 114 49.25 -68.82 11.08
N SER A 115 48.36 -69.73 11.49
CA SER A 115 48.28 -70.25 12.86
C SER A 115 47.34 -71.45 12.85
N THR A 116 47.93 -72.64 12.75
CA THR A 116 47.47 -73.96 13.27
C THR A 116 45.98 -74.29 13.20
#